data_AF-A0A538G9I8-F1
#
_entry.id   AF-A0A538G9I8-F1
#
_cell.length_a   1.000
_cell.length_b   1.000
_cell.length_c   1.000
_cell.angle_alpha   90.00
_cell.angle_beta   90.00
_cell.angle_gamma   90.00
#
_symmetry.space_group_name_H-M   'P 1'
#
loop_
_entity.id
_entity.type
_entity.pdbx_description
1 polymer ?
#
loop_
_entity_poly.entity_id
_entity_poly.type
_entity_poly.pdbx_seq_one_letter_code
_entity_poly.pdbx_strand_id
1 'polypeptide(L)'
;MVRRRIRASGSIPFVPGSNPGDYQLTPPAFAQPVFTHWPFVQPFALRSANQFRPPPPPALTSPSYTDSFDEVKSLGAVGSLTRTADQTQIARFWGAPIQNYWNEIAQTGALAHGTTLEQNARLFALLDLSLADSVIAFYDAKYTYHFWRPITAIRAADNDGNPATAA
;
A
#
# COMPACT_ATOMS: atom_id res chain seq x y z
N MET A 1 -4.39 32.03 -2.47
CA MET A 1 -4.61 30.93 -3.44
C MET A 1 -5.78 30.10 -2.96
N VAL A 2 -6.97 30.38 -3.48
CA VAL A 2 -8.25 29.80 -3.01
C VAL A 2 -8.43 28.41 -3.63
N ARG A 3 -8.38 27.34 -2.82
CA ARG A 3 -8.61 25.97 -3.28
C ARG A 3 -10.09 25.77 -3.62
N ARG A 4 -10.46 25.94 -4.90
CA ARG A 4 -11.79 25.55 -5.39
C ARG A 4 -11.81 24.05 -5.70
N ARG A 5 -12.71 23.35 -4.98
CA ARG A 5 -13.14 21.95 -5.15
C ARG A 5 -12.10 20.86 -4.80
N ILE A 6 -11.96 20.60 -3.50
CA ILE A 6 -11.72 19.22 -3.06
C ILE A 6 -13.02 18.46 -3.35
N ARG A 7 -13.06 17.62 -4.39
CA ARG A 7 -14.11 16.59 -4.53
C ARG A 7 -13.83 15.52 -3.46
N ALA A 8 -14.04 15.84 -2.18
CA ALA A 8 -13.95 14.89 -1.07
C ALA A 8 -15.35 14.58 -0.55
N SER A 9 -16.23 14.07 -1.41
CA SER A 9 -17.51 13.57 -0.94
C SER A 9 -17.89 12.30 -1.68
N GLY A 10 -17.90 11.19 -0.94
CA GLY A 10 -18.35 9.88 -1.37
C GLY A 10 -17.22 8.87 -1.54
N SER A 11 -17.22 7.79 -0.74
CA SER A 11 -16.53 6.57 -1.11
C SER A 11 -17.17 6.03 -2.39
N ILE A 12 -16.40 5.95 -3.47
CA ILE A 12 -16.85 5.25 -4.68
C ILE A 12 -17.02 3.78 -4.30
N PRO A 13 -18.21 3.17 -4.49
CA PRO A 13 -18.40 1.76 -4.18
C PRO A 13 -17.39 0.92 -4.94
N PHE A 14 -16.73 0.00 -4.23
CA PHE A 14 -15.84 -0.97 -4.81
C PHE A 14 -16.53 -2.33 -4.79
N VAL A 15 -16.50 -3.05 -5.91
CA VAL A 15 -17.05 -4.41 -6.02
C VAL A 15 -15.88 -5.38 -6.19
N PRO A 16 -15.60 -6.24 -5.20
CA PRO A 16 -14.58 -7.28 -5.32
C PRO A 16 -14.88 -8.27 -6.45
N GLY A 17 -13.83 -8.77 -7.10
CA GLY A 17 -13.95 -9.85 -8.08
C GLY A 17 -13.97 -11.22 -7.40
N SER A 18 -13.97 -12.28 -8.20
CA SER A 18 -13.99 -13.66 -7.72
C SER A 18 -13.04 -14.59 -8.49
N ASN A 19 -12.40 -14.11 -9.55
CA ASN A 19 -11.46 -14.92 -10.33
C ASN A 19 -10.09 -14.96 -9.63
N PRO A 20 -9.23 -15.94 -9.96
CA PRO A 20 -7.81 -15.88 -9.57
C PRO A 20 -7.17 -14.54 -9.96
N GLY A 21 -6.44 -13.95 -9.01
CA GLY A 21 -5.81 -12.63 -9.18
C GLY A 21 -6.70 -11.44 -8.79
N ASP A 22 -8.02 -11.59 -8.78
CA ASP A 22 -8.93 -10.52 -8.39
C ASP A 22 -8.87 -10.25 -6.89
N TYR A 23 -8.84 -8.98 -6.50
CA TYR A 23 -8.95 -8.58 -5.11
C TYR A 23 -10.28 -9.04 -4.52
N GLN A 24 -10.17 -9.69 -3.36
CA GLN A 24 -11.27 -10.19 -2.56
C GLN A 24 -11.15 -9.65 -1.14
N LEU A 25 -12.28 -9.55 -0.44
CA LEU A 25 -12.32 -9.16 0.96
C LEU A 25 -11.59 -10.21 1.81
N THR A 26 -10.77 -9.77 2.74
CA THR A 26 -9.93 -10.66 3.55
C THR A 26 -10.45 -10.78 4.99
N PRO A 27 -10.33 -11.97 5.62
CA PRO A 27 -10.66 -12.13 7.04
C PRO A 27 -9.73 -11.31 7.94
N PRO A 28 -10.11 -11.09 9.21
CA PRO A 28 -11.36 -11.54 9.84
C PRO A 28 -12.56 -10.63 9.56
N ALA A 29 -12.31 -9.37 9.20
CA ALA A 29 -13.36 -8.36 9.12
C ALA A 29 -14.10 -8.31 7.78
N PHE A 30 -13.48 -8.82 6.70
CA PHE A 30 -14.00 -8.68 5.33
C PHE A 30 -14.40 -7.23 5.01
N ALA A 31 -13.59 -6.27 5.47
CA ALA A 31 -13.88 -4.85 5.39
C ALA A 31 -13.79 -4.33 3.96
N GLN A 32 -14.68 -3.40 3.61
CA GLN A 32 -14.68 -2.75 2.30
C GLN A 32 -13.39 -1.94 2.06
N PRO A 33 -12.89 -1.89 0.82
CA PRO A 33 -11.73 -1.07 0.48
C PRO A 33 -11.94 0.41 0.82
N VAL A 34 -10.88 1.02 1.35
CA VAL A 34 -10.86 2.40 1.84
C VAL A 34 -10.19 3.32 0.84
N PHE A 35 -10.48 4.62 0.90
CA PHE A 35 -9.84 5.63 0.02
C PHE A 35 -10.08 5.39 -1.48
N THR A 36 -11.20 4.76 -1.86
CA THR A 36 -11.56 4.49 -3.27
C THR A 36 -11.68 5.76 -4.14
N HIS A 37 -11.89 6.92 -3.53
CA HIS A 37 -11.94 8.22 -4.21
C HIS A 37 -10.58 8.93 -4.31
N TRP A 38 -9.55 8.44 -3.61
CA TRP A 38 -8.25 9.10 -3.51
C TRP A 38 -7.47 9.24 -4.82
N PRO A 39 -7.57 8.29 -5.78
CA PRO A 39 -7.00 8.47 -7.12
C PRO A 39 -7.50 9.72 -7.87
N PHE A 40 -8.67 10.25 -7.48
CA PHE A 40 -9.31 11.40 -8.13
C PHE A 40 -9.09 12.72 -7.38
N VAL A 41 -8.35 12.69 -6.26
CA VAL A 41 -7.96 13.91 -5.54
C VAL A 41 -6.94 14.66 -6.38
N GLN A 42 -7.10 15.99 -6.48
CA GLN A 42 -6.15 16.86 -7.16
C GLN A 42 -4.78 16.79 -6.46
N PRO A 43 -3.70 16.33 -7.14
CA PRO A 43 -2.38 16.31 -6.55
C PRO A 43 -1.83 17.72 -6.32
N PHE A 44 -0.86 17.84 -5.40
CA PHE A 44 -0.21 19.09 -5.04
C PHE A 44 1.02 19.39 -5.92
N ALA A 45 1.87 18.38 -6.14
CA ALA A 45 3.12 18.47 -6.90
C ALA A 45 3.13 17.54 -8.12
N LEU A 46 2.49 16.37 -8.06
CA LEU A 46 2.32 15.51 -9.23
C LEU A 46 1.43 16.17 -10.30
N ARG A 47 1.70 15.86 -11.56
CA ARG A 47 0.88 16.30 -12.70
C ARG A 47 -0.44 15.54 -12.78
N SER A 48 -0.44 14.29 -12.33
CA SER A 48 -1.59 13.37 -12.35
C SER A 48 -1.33 12.21 -11.39
N ALA A 49 -2.40 11.54 -10.94
CA ALA A 49 -2.30 10.43 -10.00
C ALA A 49 -1.50 9.24 -10.56
N ASN A 50 -1.60 8.98 -11.86
CA ASN A 50 -0.93 7.87 -12.52
C ASN A 50 0.49 8.18 -13.02
N GLN A 51 1.06 9.34 -12.67
CA GLN A 51 2.39 9.76 -13.14
C GLN A 51 3.49 8.73 -12.85
N PHE A 52 3.35 7.99 -11.73
CA PHE A 52 4.30 6.95 -11.31
C PHE A 52 3.64 5.57 -11.20
N ARG A 53 2.55 5.33 -11.93
CA ARG A 53 1.90 4.01 -11.92
C ARG A 53 2.89 2.95 -12.46
N PRO A 54 3.17 1.88 -11.69
CA PRO A 54 4.06 0.82 -12.15
C PRO A 54 3.44 0.02 -13.32
N PRO A 55 4.19 -0.88 -13.99
CA PRO A 55 3.57 -1.90 -14.85
C PRO A 55 2.58 -2.80 -14.07
N PRO A 56 1.70 -3.53 -14.77
CA PRO A 56 0.79 -4.47 -14.11
C PRO A 56 1.54 -5.54 -13.31
N PRO A 57 0.87 -6.16 -12.31
CA PRO A 57 1.42 -7.30 -11.59
C PRO A 57 1.85 -8.44 -12.54
N PRO A 58 2.84 -9.25 -12.17
CA PRO A 58 3.22 -10.42 -12.94
C PRO A 58 2.02 -11.35 -13.16
N ALA A 59 1.98 -12.02 -14.32
CA ALA A 59 0.97 -13.03 -14.60
C ALA A 59 1.03 -14.15 -13.56
N LEU A 60 -0.12 -14.69 -13.15
CA LEU A 60 -0.18 -15.72 -12.12
C LEU A 60 0.62 -16.97 -12.47
N THR A 61 0.76 -17.29 -13.76
CA THR A 61 1.53 -18.46 -14.23
C THR A 61 3.02 -18.15 -14.46
N SER A 62 3.49 -16.95 -14.10
CA SER A 62 4.88 -16.55 -14.34
C SER A 62 5.80 -17.00 -13.21
N PRO A 63 7.09 -17.29 -13.49
CA PRO A 63 8.08 -17.60 -12.46
C PRO A 63 8.19 -16.52 -11.39
N SER A 64 8.16 -15.23 -11.79
CA SER A 64 8.23 -14.11 -10.86
C SER A 64 7.06 -14.07 -9.86
N TYR A 65 5.87 -14.48 -10.29
CA TYR A 65 4.73 -14.61 -9.38
C TYR A 65 4.95 -15.76 -8.39
N THR A 66 5.36 -16.94 -8.88
CA THR A 66 5.67 -18.11 -8.04
C THR A 66 6.72 -17.77 -6.98
N ASP A 67 7.83 -17.14 -7.36
CA ASP A 67 8.89 -16.76 -6.43
C ASP A 67 8.37 -15.84 -5.31
N SER A 68 7.58 -14.83 -5.69
CA SER A 68 6.98 -13.90 -4.72
C SER A 68 5.94 -14.57 -3.82
N PHE A 69 5.17 -15.49 -4.39
CA PHE A 69 4.17 -16.28 -3.67
C PHE A 69 4.86 -17.15 -2.60
N ASP A 70 5.90 -17.89 -2.97
CA ASP A 70 6.60 -18.81 -2.07
C ASP A 70 7.36 -18.06 -0.97
N GLU A 71 7.98 -16.93 -1.30
CA GLU A 71 8.62 -16.06 -0.30
C GLU A 71 7.60 -15.61 0.75
N VAL A 72 6.45 -15.07 0.32
CA VAL A 72 5.43 -14.58 1.25
C VAL A 72 4.77 -15.71 2.02
N LYS A 73 4.57 -16.88 1.41
CA LYS A 73 4.03 -18.07 2.10
C LYS A 73 4.97 -18.55 3.19
N SER A 74 6.26 -18.66 2.86
CA SER A 74 7.32 -19.08 3.78
C SER A 74 7.46 -18.12 4.95
N LEU A 75 7.67 -16.83 4.67
CA LEU A 75 7.92 -15.82 5.70
C LEU A 75 6.67 -15.35 6.42
N GLY A 76 5.49 -15.40 5.79
CA GLY A 76 4.25 -14.79 6.28
C GLY A 76 3.46 -15.65 7.27
N ALA A 77 3.75 -16.94 7.38
CA ALA A 77 3.01 -17.85 8.25
C ALA A 77 3.06 -17.43 9.74
N VAL A 78 1.98 -17.67 10.48
CA VAL A 78 1.86 -17.34 11.93
C VAL A 78 2.97 -18.05 12.72
N GLY A 79 3.25 -19.31 12.40
CA GLY A 79 4.35 -20.11 12.96
C GLY A 79 5.50 -20.34 11.98
N SER A 80 5.80 -19.37 11.11
CA SER A 80 6.88 -19.46 10.13
C SER A 80 8.18 -19.97 10.77
N LEU A 81 8.78 -21.00 10.17
CA LEU A 81 10.07 -21.57 10.58
C LEU A 81 11.27 -20.88 9.94
N THR A 82 11.05 -20.04 8.92
CA THR A 82 12.09 -19.36 8.13
C THR A 82 12.25 -17.89 8.50
N ARG A 83 11.15 -17.19 8.80
CA ARG A 83 11.14 -15.81 9.30
C ARG A 83 11.93 -15.69 10.60
N THR A 84 12.89 -14.77 10.62
CA THR A 84 13.70 -14.50 11.82
C THR A 84 12.92 -13.68 12.86
N ALA A 85 13.43 -13.66 14.09
CA ALA A 85 12.90 -12.79 15.14
C ALA A 85 12.98 -11.30 14.74
N ASP A 86 14.09 -10.89 14.13
CA ASP A 86 14.29 -9.51 13.68
C ASP A 86 13.31 -9.10 12.57
N GLN A 87 13.07 -9.97 11.58
CA GLN A 87 12.04 -9.74 10.57
C GLN A 87 10.64 -9.59 11.18
N THR A 88 10.33 -10.38 12.22
CA THR A 88 9.08 -10.26 12.96
C THR A 88 8.99 -8.92 13.70
N GLN A 89 10.09 -8.45 14.29
CA GLN A 89 10.16 -7.16 14.96
C GLN A 89 9.99 -6.01 13.97
N ILE A 90 10.68 -6.05 12.83
CA ILE A 90 10.56 -5.04 11.75
C ILE A 90 9.11 -4.96 11.26
N ALA A 91 8.46 -6.11 11.00
CA ALA A 91 7.08 -6.13 10.55
C ALA A 91 6.10 -5.53 11.57
N ARG A 92 6.32 -5.78 12.87
CA ARG A 92 5.54 -5.15 13.95
C ARG A 92 5.83 -3.66 14.08
N PHE A 93 7.09 -3.27 13.93
CA PHE A 93 7.54 -1.89 14.05
C PHE A 93 6.90 -0.99 12.99
N TRP A 94 6.75 -1.44 11.75
CA TRP A 94 6.18 -0.65 10.64
C TRP A 94 4.66 -0.85 10.43
N GLY A 95 3.95 -1.38 11.41
CA GLY A 95 2.53 -1.75 11.27
C GLY A 95 1.54 -0.59 11.28
N ALA A 96 1.91 0.60 11.78
CA ALA A 96 1.04 1.77 11.83
C ALA A 96 1.02 2.56 10.50
N PRO A 97 0.12 3.54 10.33
CA PRO A 97 0.10 4.38 9.13
C PRO A 97 1.44 5.10 8.90
N ILE A 98 2.01 4.94 7.71
CA ILE A 98 3.39 5.34 7.40
C ILE A 98 3.65 6.84 7.59
N GLN A 99 2.64 7.69 7.40
CA GLN A 99 2.73 9.13 7.62
C GLN A 99 3.01 9.50 9.09
N ASN A 100 2.59 8.68 10.05
CA ASN A 100 2.85 8.93 11.46
C ASN A 100 4.34 8.74 11.75
N TYR A 101 4.92 7.62 11.31
CA TYR A 101 6.35 7.35 11.48
C TYR A 101 7.22 8.43 10.83
N TRP A 102 6.92 8.83 9.59
CA TRP A 102 7.73 9.86 8.93
C TRP A 102 7.62 11.23 9.60
N ASN A 103 6.46 11.59 10.14
CA ASN A 103 6.31 12.82 10.91
C ASN A 103 7.10 12.77 12.24
N GLU A 104 7.08 11.65 12.94
CA GLU A 104 7.88 11.45 14.17
C GLU A 104 9.39 11.48 13.88
N ILE A 105 9.82 10.85 12.79
CA ILE A 105 11.21 10.87 12.31
C ILE A 105 11.63 12.32 11.99
N ALA A 106 10.81 13.06 11.23
CA ALA A 106 11.08 14.44 10.89
C ALA A 106 11.13 15.35 12.12
N GLN A 107 10.25 15.12 13.10
CA GLN A 107 10.27 15.84 14.37
C GLN A 107 11.56 15.58 15.15
N THR A 108 11.98 14.32 15.24
CA THR A 108 13.22 13.95 15.94
C THR A 108 14.44 14.56 15.26
N GLY A 109 14.49 14.53 13.93
CA GLY A 109 15.54 15.21 13.15
C GLY A 109 15.57 16.71 13.38
N ALA A 110 14.42 17.39 13.30
CA ALA A 110 14.29 18.82 13.57
C ALA A 110 14.84 19.20 14.96
N LEU A 111 14.46 18.45 16.00
CA LEU A 111 14.95 18.68 17.37
C LEU A 111 16.46 18.47 17.49
N ALA A 112 16.98 17.39 16.91
CA ALA A 112 18.41 17.09 16.95
C ALA A 112 19.27 18.15 16.24
N HIS A 113 18.72 18.80 15.20
CA HIS A 113 19.39 19.84 14.44
C HIS A 113 19.18 21.27 14.98
N GLY A 114 18.35 21.46 16.00
CA GLY A 114 18.07 22.78 16.58
C GLY A 114 17.46 23.76 15.55
N THR A 115 16.58 23.26 14.67
CA THR A 115 16.00 24.03 13.57
C THR A 115 15.08 25.17 14.06
N THR A 116 15.01 26.25 13.26
CA THR A 116 14.08 27.35 13.52
C THR A 116 12.63 26.98 13.20
N LEU A 117 11.69 27.81 13.65
CA LEU A 117 10.28 27.65 13.33
C LEU A 117 10.02 27.63 11.82
N GLU A 118 10.65 28.52 11.06
CA GLU A 118 10.50 28.63 9.61
C GLU A 118 11.04 27.40 8.89
N GLN A 119 12.18 26.87 9.37
CA GLN A 119 12.77 25.64 8.84
C GLN A 119 11.86 24.45 9.09
N ASN A 120 11.28 24.35 10.30
CA ASN A 120 10.33 23.29 10.65
C ASN A 120 9.04 23.39 9.84
N ALA A 121 8.46 24.59 9.72
CA ALA A 121 7.28 24.81 8.91
C ALA A 121 7.50 24.35 7.45
N ARG A 122 8.67 24.66 6.88
CA ARG A 122 9.04 24.21 5.53
C ARG A 122 9.25 22.70 5.46
N LEU A 123 9.94 22.10 6.44
CA LEU A 123 10.19 20.65 6.51
C LEU A 123 8.88 19.86 6.49
N PHE A 124 7.98 20.16 7.44
CA PHE A 124 6.71 19.45 7.57
C PHE A 124 5.78 19.72 6.38
N ALA A 125 5.75 20.94 5.85
CA ALA A 125 4.99 21.23 4.63
C ALA A 125 5.47 20.37 3.46
N LEU A 126 6.78 20.31 3.19
CA LEU A 126 7.30 19.50 2.08
C LEU A 126 7.07 18.00 2.29
N LEU A 127 7.24 17.52 3.53
CA LEU A 127 6.99 16.13 3.88
C LEU A 127 5.52 15.74 3.66
N ASP A 128 4.58 16.47 4.25
CA ASP A 128 3.17 16.10 4.21
C ASP A 128 2.56 16.29 2.81
N LEU A 129 3.05 17.27 2.03
CA LEU A 129 2.69 17.38 0.61
C LEU A 129 3.17 16.17 -0.19
N SER A 130 4.40 15.71 0.07
CA SER A 130 4.96 14.52 -0.60
C SER A 130 4.23 13.24 -0.19
N LEU A 131 3.87 13.11 1.09
CA LEU A 131 3.07 11.99 1.58
C LEU A 131 1.67 12.00 0.96
N ALA A 132 1.00 13.15 0.90
CA ALA A 132 -0.33 13.26 0.29
C ALA A 132 -0.32 12.80 -1.18
N ASP A 133 0.64 13.29 -1.96
CA ASP A 133 0.78 12.91 -3.37
C ASP A 133 1.18 11.45 -3.56
N SER A 134 2.01 10.91 -2.68
CA SER A 134 2.35 9.48 -2.67
C SER A 134 1.11 8.61 -2.43
N VAL A 135 0.23 9.03 -1.52
CA VAL A 135 -1.04 8.35 -1.24
C VAL A 135 -1.99 8.39 -2.44
N ILE A 136 -2.05 9.52 -3.16
CA ILE A 136 -2.79 9.63 -4.42
C ILE A 136 -2.25 8.63 -5.45
N ALA A 137 -0.94 8.60 -5.65
CA ALA A 137 -0.31 7.73 -6.65
C ALA A 137 -0.42 6.23 -6.35
N PHE A 138 -0.21 5.81 -5.10
CA PHE A 138 -0.30 4.38 -4.80
C PHE A 138 -1.75 3.88 -4.76
N TYR A 139 -2.73 4.71 -4.36
CA TYR A 139 -4.13 4.31 -4.47
C TYR A 139 -4.58 4.25 -5.93
N ASP A 140 -4.06 5.11 -6.80
CA ASP A 140 -4.28 5.01 -8.24
C ASP A 140 -3.83 3.65 -8.78
N ALA A 141 -2.62 3.19 -8.43
CA ALA A 141 -2.15 1.87 -8.82
C ALA A 141 -3.02 0.74 -8.22
N LYS A 142 -3.36 0.81 -6.93
CA LYS A 142 -4.20 -0.19 -6.26
C LYS A 142 -5.56 -0.35 -6.95
N TYR A 143 -6.21 0.77 -7.27
CA TYR A 143 -7.52 0.80 -7.92
C TYR A 143 -7.46 0.74 -9.46
N THR A 144 -6.27 0.59 -10.03
CA THR A 144 -6.10 0.21 -11.43
C THR A 144 -5.99 -1.31 -11.57
N TYR A 145 -5.26 -1.97 -10.67
CA TYR A 145 -4.93 -3.40 -10.82
C TYR A 145 -5.82 -4.35 -10.05
N HIS A 146 -6.44 -3.91 -8.95
CA HIS A 146 -7.34 -4.75 -8.14
C HIS A 146 -6.74 -6.13 -7.83
N PHE A 147 -5.45 -6.21 -7.54
CA PHE A 147 -4.78 -7.49 -7.36
C PHE A 147 -5.00 -8.04 -5.93
N TRP A 148 -5.19 -9.35 -5.83
CA TRP A 148 -5.44 -10.02 -4.56
C TRP A 148 -4.33 -9.88 -3.53
N ARG A 149 -4.69 -10.10 -2.26
CA ARG A 149 -3.75 -10.17 -1.15
C ARG A 149 -3.15 -11.57 -1.06
N PRO A 150 -1.91 -11.72 -0.54
CA PRO A 150 -1.27 -13.04 -0.41
C PRO A 150 -2.11 -14.07 0.36
N ILE A 151 -2.85 -13.67 1.40
CA ILE A 151 -3.74 -14.59 2.13
C ILE A 151 -4.81 -15.24 1.24
N THR A 152 -5.36 -14.49 0.28
CA THR A 152 -6.35 -15.02 -0.67
C THR A 152 -5.65 -15.90 -1.69
N ALA A 153 -4.54 -15.42 -2.25
CA ALA A 153 -3.74 -16.17 -3.23
C ALA A 153 -3.31 -17.53 -2.71
N ILE A 154 -2.70 -17.58 -1.51
CA ILE A 154 -2.20 -18.81 -0.89
C ILE A 154 -3.34 -19.80 -0.65
N ARG A 155 -4.48 -19.34 -0.13
CA ARG A 155 -5.64 -20.22 0.11
C ARG A 155 -6.32 -20.71 -1.16
N ALA A 156 -6.15 -19.99 -2.26
CA ALA A 156 -6.75 -20.31 -3.56
C ALA A 156 -5.76 -20.99 -4.51
N ALA A 157 -4.53 -21.29 -4.08
CA ALA A 157 -3.45 -21.74 -4.94
C ALA A 157 -3.82 -22.97 -5.79
N ASP A 158 -4.53 -23.95 -5.20
CA ASP A 158 -4.98 -25.15 -5.92
C ASP A 158 -5.91 -24.84 -7.12
N ASN A 159 -6.45 -23.62 -7.21
CA ASN A 159 -7.35 -23.17 -8.27
C ASN A 159 -6.88 -21.87 -8.96
N ASP A 160 -5.63 -21.45 -8.77
CA ASP A 160 -5.12 -20.18 -9.33
C ASP A 160 -4.64 -20.28 -10.78
N GLY A 161 -4.58 -21.51 -11.32
CA GLY A 161 -4.12 -21.81 -12.68
C GLY A 161 -2.60 -21.91 -12.82
N ASN A 162 -1.84 -21.78 -11.73
CA ASN A 162 -0.40 -21.97 -11.71
C ASN A 162 -0.05 -23.36 -11.11
N PRO A 163 0.49 -24.30 -11.90
CA PRO A 163 0.86 -25.63 -11.39
C PRO A 163 2.06 -25.61 -10.42
N ALA A 164 2.73 -24.47 -10.26
CA ALA A 164 3.88 -24.29 -9.37
C ALA A 164 3.53 -23.63 -8.03
N THR A 165 2.27 -23.28 -7.78
CA THR A 165 1.80 -22.83 -6.46
C THR A 165 1.02 -23.96 -5.78
N ALA A 166 0.99 -23.91 -4.44
CA ALA A 166 0.23 -24.85 -3.61
C ALA A 166 -0.25 -24.13 -2.35
N ALA A 167 -1.38 -24.59 -1.78
CA ALA A 167 -1.97 -23.99 -0.58
C ALA A 167 -1.15 -24.21 0.70
#